data_AF-A0A662RY90-F1
#
_entry.id   AF-A0A662RY90-F1
#
_cell.length_a   1.000
_cell.length_b   1.000
_cell.length_c   1.000
_cell.angle_alpha   90.00
_cell.angle_beta   90.00
_cell.angle_gamma   90.00
#
_symmetry.space_group_name_H-M   'P 1'
#
loop_
_entity.id
_entity.type
_entity.pdbx_description
1 polymer ?
#
loop_
_entity_poly.entity_id
_entity_poly.type
_entity_poly.pdbx_seq_one_letter_code
_entity_poly.pdbx_strand_id
1 'polypeptide(L)'
;MSYCTQSDIISRRVPESELIQLTDDADTGLVDTGVVDDIIAEAGELIDGFLRHRYDLPLDPVPGLLTVIAVDLCVYALYQRRAHVDTPQTIIDGHKNSMKLLSSIQRGELDLG
;
A
#
# COMPACT_ATOMS: atom_id res chain seq x y z
N MET A 1 -3.75 2.85 -10.94
CA MET A 1 -2.51 3.68 -11.04
C MET A 1 -1.64 3.41 -9.82
N SER A 2 -0.31 3.47 -9.92
CA SER A 2 0.57 3.25 -8.76
C SER A 2 0.75 4.55 -7.97
N TYR A 3 0.42 4.54 -6.67
CA TYR A 3 0.54 5.69 -5.76
C TYR A 3 1.80 5.64 -4.88
N CYS A 4 2.53 4.53 -4.92
CA CYS A 4 3.81 4.31 -4.25
C CYS A 4 4.73 3.44 -5.11
N THR A 5 5.99 3.38 -4.72
CA THR A 5 7.02 2.51 -5.32
C THR A 5 7.56 1.50 -4.29
N GLN A 6 8.26 0.47 -4.76
CA GLN A 6 8.99 -0.44 -3.87
C GLN A 6 9.95 0.32 -2.93
N SER A 7 10.63 1.35 -3.42
CA SER A 7 11.51 2.18 -2.60
C SER A 7 10.76 2.93 -1.50
N ASP A 8 9.51 3.34 -1.74
CA ASP A 8 8.67 3.94 -0.70
C ASP A 8 8.29 2.93 0.39
N ILE A 9 8.01 1.68 0.01
CA ILE A 9 7.72 0.59 0.97
C ILE A 9 8.96 0.34 1.85
N ILE A 10 10.13 0.23 1.21
CA ILE A 10 11.40 -0.04 1.89
C ILE A 10 11.76 1.08 2.87
N SER A 11 11.66 2.33 2.41
CA SER A 11 12.07 3.49 3.21
C SER A 11 11.10 3.85 4.34
N ARG A 12 9.80 3.52 4.23
CA ARG A 12 8.78 4.01 5.17
C ARG A 12 8.27 2.98 6.17
N ARG A 13 8.33 1.68 5.87
CA ARG A 13 7.67 0.66 6.71
C ARG A 13 8.49 -0.60 6.93
N VAL A 14 9.05 -1.18 5.88
CA VAL A 14 9.60 -2.54 5.93
C VAL A 14 11.00 -2.56 5.36
N PRO A 15 12.05 -2.91 6.12
CA PRO A 15 13.41 -3.00 5.56
C PRO A 15 13.48 -4.05 4.44
N GLU A 16 14.46 -3.90 3.54
CA GLU A 16 14.62 -4.79 2.37
C GLU A 16 14.71 -6.28 2.77
N SER A 17 15.40 -6.61 3.86
CA SER A 17 15.51 -7.98 4.36
C SER A 17 14.16 -8.61 4.71
N GLU A 18 13.23 -7.82 5.26
CA GLU A 18 11.90 -8.28 5.60
C GLU A 18 11.01 -8.34 4.36
N LEU A 19 11.19 -7.41 3.42
CA LEU A 19 10.51 -7.47 2.12
C LEU A 19 10.89 -8.74 1.35
N ILE A 20 12.16 -9.15 1.37
CA ILE A 20 12.61 -10.45 0.82
C ILE A 20 11.84 -11.59 1.49
N GLN A 21 11.80 -11.66 2.82
CA GLN A 21 11.08 -12.73 3.53
C GLN A 21 9.58 -12.78 3.20
N LEU A 22 8.98 -11.62 2.96
CA LEU A 22 7.57 -11.55 2.61
C LEU A 22 7.33 -11.94 1.14
N THR A 23 8.25 -11.70 0.23
CA THR A 23 8.04 -11.83 -1.23
C THR A 23 8.66 -13.08 -1.84
N ASP A 24 9.78 -13.56 -1.30
CA ASP A 24 10.60 -14.63 -1.86
C ASP A 24 9.97 -16.02 -1.67
N ASP A 25 9.07 -16.41 -2.56
CA ASP A 25 8.37 -17.70 -2.51
C ASP A 25 9.24 -18.87 -3.00
N ALA A 26 10.34 -18.58 -3.70
CA ALA A 26 11.23 -19.56 -4.31
C ALA A 26 12.60 -19.68 -3.60
N ASP A 27 12.75 -19.08 -2.41
CA ASP A 27 13.98 -19.09 -1.59
C ASP A 27 15.23 -18.61 -2.38
N THR A 28 15.05 -17.59 -3.23
CA THR A 28 16.09 -16.99 -4.07
C THR A 28 17.01 -16.04 -3.30
N GLY A 29 16.59 -15.57 -2.12
CA GLY A 29 17.27 -14.56 -1.32
C GLY A 29 17.13 -13.13 -1.89
N LEU A 30 16.22 -12.91 -2.84
CA LEU A 30 15.98 -11.63 -3.49
C LEU A 30 14.50 -11.23 -3.36
N VAL A 31 14.22 -9.93 -3.48
CA VAL A 31 12.84 -9.44 -3.54
C VAL A 31 12.19 -9.93 -4.83
N ASP A 32 11.04 -10.60 -4.73
CA ASP A 32 10.22 -10.89 -5.90
C ASP A 32 9.51 -9.60 -6.33
N THR A 33 10.08 -8.91 -7.32
CA THR A 33 9.53 -7.65 -7.81
C THR A 33 8.17 -7.82 -8.48
N GLY A 34 7.88 -9.00 -9.06
CA GLY A 34 6.57 -9.27 -9.67
C GLY A 34 5.46 -9.26 -8.62
N VAL A 35 5.70 -9.94 -7.49
CA VAL A 35 4.77 -9.93 -6.34
C VAL A 35 4.58 -8.52 -5.79
N VAL A 36 5.65 -7.73 -5.67
CA VAL A 36 5.57 -6.35 -5.18
C VAL A 36 4.77 -5.47 -6.13
N ASP A 37 5.04 -5.57 -7.44
CA ASP A 37 4.36 -4.78 -8.46
C ASP A 37 2.85 -5.09 -8.53
N ASP A 38 2.48 -6.37 -8.42
CA ASP A 38 1.07 -6.81 -8.36
C ASP A 38 0.35 -6.21 -7.15
N ILE A 39 0.99 -6.21 -5.98
CA ILE A 39 0.41 -5.63 -4.75
C ILE A 39 0.29 -4.10 -4.85
N ILE A 40 1.29 -3.43 -5.44
CA ILE A 40 1.22 -1.98 -5.68
C ILE A 40 0.08 -1.66 -6.65
N ALA A 41 -0.12 -2.48 -7.69
CA ALA A 41 -1.21 -2.30 -8.64
C ALA A 41 -2.57 -2.48 -7.94
N GLU A 42 -2.75 -3.53 -7.13
CA GLU A 42 -3.98 -3.79 -6.37
C GLU A 42 -4.31 -2.64 -5.40
N ALA A 43 -3.32 -2.18 -4.63
CA ALA A 43 -3.50 -1.02 -3.74
C ALA A 43 -3.88 0.24 -4.54
N GLY A 44 -3.30 0.39 -5.73
CA GLY A 44 -3.63 1.44 -6.69
C GLY A 44 -5.09 1.44 -7.12
N GLU A 45 -5.59 0.28 -7.56
CA GLU A 45 -6.98 0.10 -7.97
C GLU A 45 -7.96 0.36 -6.82
N LEU A 46 -7.60 -0.06 -5.61
CA LEU A 46 -8.42 0.17 -4.43
C LEU A 46 -8.55 1.68 -4.13
N ILE A 47 -7.42 2.40 -4.11
CA ILE A 47 -7.41 3.86 -3.92
C ILE A 47 -8.21 4.55 -5.03
N ASP A 48 -7.97 4.20 -6.30
CA ASP A 48 -8.71 4.73 -7.45
C ASP A 48 -10.23 4.54 -7.26
N GLY A 49 -10.66 3.38 -6.74
CA GLY A 49 -12.06 3.09 -6.43
C GLY A 49 -12.69 4.05 -5.41
N PHE A 50 -11.95 4.45 -4.38
CA PHE A 50 -12.43 5.42 -3.39
C PHE A 50 -12.48 6.85 -3.94
N LEU A 51 -11.57 7.20 -4.83
CA LEU A 51 -11.40 8.58 -5.33
C LEU A 51 -12.27 8.90 -6.56
N ARG A 52 -12.60 7.90 -7.39
CA ARG A 52 -13.24 8.08 -8.72
C ARG A 52 -14.56 8.86 -8.72
N HIS A 53 -15.28 8.91 -7.60
CA HIS A 53 -16.52 9.68 -7.49
C HIS A 53 -16.32 11.16 -7.18
N ARG A 54 -15.12 11.56 -6.76
CA ARG A 54 -14.82 12.91 -6.27
C ARG A 54 -13.72 13.63 -7.04
N TYR A 55 -12.74 12.87 -7.54
CA TYR A 55 -11.57 13.42 -8.20
C TYR A 55 -11.45 12.86 -9.60
N ASP A 56 -10.99 13.71 -10.52
CA ASP A 56 -10.58 13.26 -11.85
C ASP A 56 -9.26 12.50 -11.75
N LEU A 57 -9.23 11.28 -12.29
CA LEU A 57 -8.08 10.39 -12.29
C LEU A 57 -7.47 10.33 -13.70
N PRO A 58 -6.14 10.25 -13.86
CA PRO A 58 -5.13 10.15 -12.80
C PRO A 58 -4.84 11.48 -12.10
N LEU A 59 -4.52 11.43 -10.79
CA LEU A 59 -4.09 12.60 -10.03
C LEU A 59 -2.66 13.01 -10.40
N ASP A 60 -2.45 14.29 -10.69
CA ASP A 60 -1.12 14.86 -10.94
C ASP A 60 -1.04 16.30 -10.35
N PRO A 61 -0.17 16.56 -9.36
CA PRO A 61 0.74 15.62 -8.70
C PRO A 61 0.01 14.70 -7.72
N VAL A 62 0.57 13.50 -7.47
CA VAL A 62 0.07 12.60 -6.43
C VAL A 62 0.27 13.22 -5.04
N PRO A 63 -0.80 13.45 -4.25
CA PRO A 63 -0.67 13.95 -2.89
C PRO A 63 0.12 12.97 -2.01
N GLY A 64 1.05 13.49 -1.20
CA GLY A 64 1.88 12.66 -0.34
C GLY A 64 1.08 11.80 0.66
N LEU A 65 -0.14 12.21 1.02
CA LEU A 65 -1.05 11.42 1.82
C LEU A 65 -1.44 10.09 1.15
N LEU A 66 -1.70 10.11 -0.17
CA LEU A 66 -2.03 8.90 -0.92
C LEU A 66 -0.83 7.94 -1.00
N THR A 67 0.40 8.45 -1.07
CA THR A 67 1.59 7.62 -0.99
C THR A 67 1.70 6.90 0.35
N VAL A 68 1.41 7.59 1.46
CA VAL A 68 1.41 6.96 2.80
C VAL A 68 0.34 5.87 2.90
N ILE A 69 -0.88 6.17 2.44
CA ILE A 69 -1.99 5.22 2.40
C ILE A 69 -1.62 4.01 1.56
N ALA A 70 -1.11 4.21 0.34
CA ALA A 70 -0.72 3.15 -0.57
C ALA A 70 0.34 2.22 0.04
N VAL A 71 1.35 2.78 0.70
CA VAL A 71 2.37 1.99 1.40
C VAL A 71 1.76 1.14 2.52
N ASP A 72 0.88 1.71 3.35
CA ASP A 72 0.23 0.96 4.43
C ASP A 72 -0.64 -0.19 3.90
N LEU A 73 -1.35 0.03 2.79
CA LEU A 73 -2.14 -1.00 2.12
C LEU A 73 -1.23 -2.12 1.56
N CYS A 74 -0.14 -1.75 0.87
CA CYS A 74 0.79 -2.71 0.28
C CYS A 74 1.44 -3.59 1.35
N VAL A 75 1.91 -2.98 2.45
CA VAL A 75 2.56 -3.73 3.52
C VAL A 75 1.60 -4.71 4.18
N TYR A 76 0.37 -4.28 4.45
CA TYR A 76 -0.63 -5.20 4.99
C TYR A 76 -0.91 -6.38 4.04
N ALA A 77 -1.06 -6.12 2.74
CA ALA A 77 -1.25 -7.16 1.74
C ALA A 77 -0.05 -8.14 1.68
N LEU A 78 1.18 -7.64 1.78
CA LEU A 78 2.40 -8.46 1.83
C LEU A 78 2.39 -9.44 3.01
N TYR A 79 2.01 -8.99 4.21
CA TYR A 79 1.87 -9.90 5.37
C TYR A 79 0.69 -10.86 5.21
N GLN A 80 -0.45 -10.41 4.68
CA GLN A 80 -1.61 -11.29 4.47
C GLN A 80 -1.31 -12.42 3.47
N ARG A 81 -0.45 -12.18 2.47
CA ARG A 81 -0.02 -13.23 1.52
C ARG A 81 0.71 -14.37 2.22
N ARG A 82 1.44 -14.09 3.30
CA ARG A 82 2.18 -15.07 4.11
C ARG A 82 1.36 -15.46 5.34
N ALA A 83 0.37 -16.34 5.17
CA ALA A 83 -0.52 -16.79 6.25
C ALA A 83 0.19 -17.38 7.49
N HIS A 84 1.46 -17.80 7.37
CA HIS A 84 2.26 -18.32 8.47
C HIS A 84 3.06 -17.25 9.25
N VAL A 85 3.06 -15.99 8.79
CA VAL A 85 3.76 -14.88 9.42
C VAL A 85 2.74 -14.05 10.21
N ASP A 86 2.97 -13.91 11.50
CA ASP A 86 2.14 -13.03 12.33
C ASP A 86 2.26 -11.59 11.85
N THR A 87 1.12 -10.98 11.52
CA THR A 87 1.10 -9.56 11.11
C THR A 87 1.24 -8.67 12.36
N PRO A 88 2.26 -7.78 12.44
CA PRO A 88 2.41 -6.89 13.58
C PRO A 88 1.19 -5.98 13.76
N GLN A 89 0.81 -5.72 15.01
CA GLN A 89 -0.36 -4.87 15.31
C GLN A 89 -0.25 -3.47 14.68
N THR A 90 0.95 -2.92 14.60
CA THR A 90 1.24 -1.63 13.95
C THR A 90 0.85 -1.61 12.46
N ILE A 91 1.05 -2.72 11.75
CA ILE A 91 0.68 -2.86 10.33
C ILE A 91 -0.84 -2.97 10.18
N ILE A 92 -1.49 -3.76 11.05
CA ILE A 92 -2.95 -3.89 11.08
C ILE A 92 -3.60 -2.51 11.35
N ASP A 93 -3.07 -1.77 12.32
CA ASP A 93 -3.59 -0.46 12.68
C ASP A 93 -3.33 0.58 11.58
N GLY A 94 -2.16 0.51 10.92
CA GLY A 94 -1.86 1.31 9.73
C GLY A 94 -2.86 1.09 8.60
N HIS A 95 -3.15 -0.18 8.26
CA HIS A 95 -4.16 -0.53 7.27
C HIS A 95 -5.55 -0.01 7.65
N LYS A 96 -5.99 -0.23 8.89
CA LYS A 96 -7.29 0.26 9.38
C LYS A 96 -7.39 1.79 9.31
N ASN A 97 -6.33 2.51 9.68
CA ASN A 97 -6.30 3.97 9.62
C ASN A 97 -6.34 4.46 8.17
N SER A 98 -5.59 3.82 7.27
CA SER A 98 -5.61 4.12 5.84
C SER A 98 -6.99 3.91 5.21
N MET A 99 -7.67 2.80 5.54
CA MET A 99 -9.05 2.56 5.08
C MET A 99 -10.04 3.60 5.61
N LYS A 100 -9.87 4.05 6.86
CA LYS A 100 -10.69 5.15 7.41
C LYS A 100 -10.45 6.46 6.68
N LEU A 101 -9.18 6.81 6.41
CA LEU A 101 -8.81 8.02 5.68
C LEU A 101 -9.41 8.01 4.28
N LEU A 102 -9.29 6.90 3.54
CA LEU A 102 -9.92 6.74 2.22
C LEU A 102 -11.45 6.91 2.28
N SER A 103 -12.09 6.35 3.32
CA SER A 103 -13.53 6.55 3.53
C SER A 103 -13.89 8.01 3.82
N SER A 104 -13.12 8.71 4.66
CA SER A 104 -13.34 10.14 4.93
C SER A 104 -13.09 11.01 3.70
N ILE A 105 -12.11 10.68 2.86
CA ILE A 105 -11.90 11.33 1.56
C ILE A 105 -13.12 11.10 0.66
N GLN A 106 -13.55 9.85 0.50
CA GLN A 106 -14.74 9.51 -0.30
C GLN A 106 -16.02 10.21 0.18
N ARG A 107 -16.15 10.45 1.49
CA ARG A 107 -17.28 11.21 2.08
C ARG A 107 -17.12 12.72 1.96
N GLY A 108 -15.90 13.21 1.75
CA GLY A 108 -15.58 14.65 1.70
C GLY A 108 -15.40 15.31 3.03
N GLU A 109 -15.17 14.52 4.07
CA GLU A 109 -14.76 15.02 5.38
C GLU A 109 -13.29 15.44 5.36
N LEU A 110 -12.49 14.85 4.46
CA LEU A 110 -11.09 15.16 4.24
C LEU A 110 -10.88 15.47 2.75
N ASP A 111 -10.17 16.57 2.47
CA ASP A 111 -9.79 16.94 1.11
C ASP A 111 -8.30 16.65 0.87
N LEU A 112 -7.98 16.28 -0.37
CA LEU A 112 -6.62 16.04 -0.84
C LEU A 112 -5.91 17.35 -1.28
N GLY A 113 -6.64 18.47 -1.35
CA GLY A 113 -6.11 19.79 -1.66
C GLY A 113 -6.83 20.46 -2.81
#